data_AF-A0A958SEN0-F1
#
_entry.id   AF-A0A958SEN0-F1
#
_cell.length_a   1.000
_cell.length_b   1.000
_cell.length_c   1.000
_cell.angle_alpha   90.00
_cell.angle_beta   90.00
_cell.angle_gamma   90.00
#
_symmetry.space_group_name_H-M   'P 1'
#
loop_
_entity.id
_entity.type
_entity.pdbx_description
1 polymer ?
#
loop_
_entity_poly.entity_id
_entity_poly.type
_entity_poly.pdbx_seq_one_letter_code
_entity_poly.pdbx_strand_id
1 'polypeptide(L)' 'AVRRLGADAHVSDVLECARGILGEIEIDYLEVCSEADLRPEAASTALSKIPSPHFFLAVKIGQTRLIDNTPLHGVTP' A
#
# COMPACT_ATOMS: atom_id res chain seq x y z
N ALA A 1 14.21 2.95 3.82
CA ALA A 1 14.31 1.79 4.72
C ALA A 1 13.30 0.74 4.26
N VAL A 2 13.68 -0.53 4.13
CA VAL A 2 12.75 -1.61 3.77
C VAL A 2 12.28 -2.29 5.06
N ARG A 3 10.98 -2.24 5.35
CA ARG A 3 10.38 -2.96 6.48
C ARG A 3 9.79 -4.27 5.97
N ARG A 4 10.16 -5.39 6.60
CA ARG A 4 9.52 -6.69 6.35
C ARG A 4 8.27 -6.80 7.21
N LEU A 5 7.15 -7.13 6.59
CA LEU A 5 5.91 -7.48 7.28
C LEU A 5 5.90 -8.99 7.57
N GLY A 6 5.16 -9.40 8.60
CA GLY A 6 5.02 -10.82 8.96
C GLY A 6 4.20 -11.60 7.93
N ALA A 7 4.20 -12.93 8.03
CA ALA A 7 3.45 -13.81 7.14
C ALA A 7 1.93 -13.58 7.21
N ASP A 8 1.42 -13.08 8.34
CA ASP A 8 0.00 -12.82 8.58
C ASP A 8 -0.39 -11.34 8.38
N ALA A 9 0.38 -10.60 7.57
CA ALA A 9 0.13 -9.19 7.34
C ALA A 9 -1.15 -8.96 6.52
N HIS A 10 -1.86 -7.90 6.87
CA HIS A 10 -3.07 -7.42 6.22
C HIS A 10 -2.81 -6.11 5.47
N VAL A 11 -3.74 -5.72 4.60
CA VAL A 11 -3.70 -4.43 3.90
C VAL A 11 -3.54 -3.28 4.89
N SER A 12 -4.25 -3.29 6.02
CA SER A 12 -4.13 -2.27 7.07
C SER A 12 -2.70 -2.08 7.55
N ASP A 13 -1.91 -3.15 7.71
CA ASP A 13 -0.53 -3.06 8.20
C ASP A 13 0.38 -2.29 7.21
N VAL A 14 0.16 -2.48 5.91
CA VAL A 14 0.89 -1.76 4.85
C VAL A 14 0.53 -0.27 4.89
N LEU A 15 -0.77 0.02 4.93
CA LEU A 15 -1.28 1.39 4.90
C LEU A 15 -0.88 2.16 6.16
N GLU A 16 -0.97 1.55 7.33
CA GLU A 16 -0.51 2.13 8.60
C GLU A 16 1.00 2.39 8.58
N CYS A 17 1.79 1.45 8.05
CA CYS A 17 3.23 1.65 7.91
C CYS A 17 3.55 2.81 6.97
N ALA A 18 2.86 2.91 5.83
CA ALA A 18 3.05 4.00 4.89
C ALA A 18 2.67 5.35 5.51
N ARG A 19 1.52 5.43 6.20
CA ARG A 19 1.10 6.64 6.93
C ARG A 19 2.11 7.05 7.99
N GLY A 20 2.65 6.10 8.76
CA GLY A 20 3.69 6.38 9.75
C GLY A 20 4.98 6.93 9.15
N ILE A 21 5.35 6.51 7.93
CA ILE A 21 6.52 7.03 7.20
C ILE A 21 6.25 8.42 6.61
N LEU A 22 5.06 8.62 6.03
CA LEU A 22 4.67 9.88 5.39
C LEU A 22 4.43 11.00 6.42
N GLY A 23 4.06 10.68 7.65
CA GLY A 23 3.83 11.65 8.72
C GLY A 23 2.70 12.61 8.39
N GLU A 24 2.97 13.91 8.42
CA GLU A 24 1.99 14.98 8.20
C GLU A 24 1.78 15.35 6.72
N ILE A 25 2.39 14.63 5.78
CA ILE A 25 2.20 14.86 4.34
C ILE A 25 0.72 14.63 3.97
N GLU A 26 0.13 15.54 3.18
CA GLU A 26 -1.24 15.41 2.67
C GLU A 26 -1.32 14.22 1.69
N ILE A 27 -2.13 13.22 2.03
CA ILE A 27 -2.33 12.00 1.24
C ILE A 27 -3.63 12.12 0.45
N ASP A 28 -3.52 12.19 -0.87
CA ASP A 28 -4.67 12.18 -1.79
C ASP A 28 -5.20 10.76 -2.01
N TYR A 29 -4.29 9.79 -2.05
CA TYR A 29 -4.63 8.39 -2.34
C TYR A 29 -3.57 7.46 -1.73
N LEU A 30 -4.01 6.38 -1.11
CA LEU A 30 -3.13 5.39 -0.50
C LEU A 30 -3.88 4.07 -0.36
N GLU A 31 -3.60 3.12 -1.24
CA GLU A 31 -4.33 1.86 -1.33
C GLU A 31 -3.41 0.69 -1.68
N VAL A 32 -3.85 -0.52 -1.34
CA VAL A 32 -3.33 -1.77 -1.90
C VAL A 32 -4.41 -2.35 -2.80
N CYS A 33 -4.05 -2.70 -4.02
CA CYS A 33 -4.97 -3.28 -5.00
C CYS A 33 -4.45 -4.63 -5.50
N SER A 34 -5.36 -5.45 -6.03
CA SER A 34 -5.00 -6.54 -6.94
C SER A 34 -4.58 -5.98 -8.29
N GLU A 35 -3.46 -6.46 -8.85
CA GLU A 35 -3.01 -6.01 -10.19
C GLU A 35 -3.97 -6.42 -11.31
N ALA A 36 -4.81 -7.44 -11.07
CA ALA A 36 -5.73 -7.95 -12.09
C ALA A 36 -6.90 -7.01 -12.39
N ASP A 37 -7.41 -6.30 -11.38
CA ASP A 37 -8.60 -5.43 -11.51
C ASP A 37 -8.40 -4.00 -11.01
N LEU A 38 -7.23 -3.71 -10.41
CA LEU A 38 -6.84 -2.41 -9.86
C LEU A 38 -7.84 -1.86 -8.84
N ARG A 39 -8.61 -2.74 -8.19
CA ARG A 39 -9.57 -2.34 -7.16
C ARG A 39 -8.92 -2.35 -5.78
N PRO A 40 -9.19 -1.33 -4.94
CA PRO A 40 -8.73 -1.34 -3.56
C PRO A 40 -9.24 -2.57 -2.82
N GLU A 41 -8.34 -3.21 -2.09
CA GLU A 41 -8.65 -4.34 -1.24
C GLU A 41 -9.12 -3.88 0.13
N ALA A 42 -9.97 -4.68 0.79
CA ALA A 42 -10.43 -4.35 2.12
C ALA A 42 -9.25 -4.33 3.11
N ALA A 43 -9.28 -3.42 4.09
CA ALA A 43 -8.23 -3.28 5.09
C ALA A 43 -7.94 -4.60 5.85
N SER A 44 -8.98 -5.42 6.05
CA SER A 44 -8.90 -6.73 6.71
C SER A 44 -8.52 -7.88 5.77
N THR A 45 -8.17 -7.62 4.51
CA THR A 45 -7.71 -8.66 3.58
C THR A 45 -6.25 -8.98 3.91
N ALA A 46 -5.96 -10.26 4.14
CA ALA A 46 -4.58 -10.74 4.27
C ALA A 46 -3.84 -10.57 2.94
N LEU A 47 -2.60 -10.10 2.96
CA LEU A 47 -1.83 -9.86 1.73
C LEU A 47 -1.64 -11.16 0.93
N SER A 48 -1.45 -12.28 1.61
CA SER A 48 -1.41 -13.64 1.03
C SER A 48 -2.72 -14.09 0.41
N LYS A 49 -3.77 -13.27 0.34
CA LYS A 49 -5.00 -13.61 -0.40
C LYS A 49 -5.21 -12.75 -1.62
N ILE A 50 -4.34 -11.76 -1.84
CA ILE A 50 -4.42 -10.82 -2.95
C ILE A 50 -3.48 -11.32 -4.04
N PRO A 51 -3.98 -11.72 -5.22
CA PRO A 51 -3.12 -12.07 -6.35
C PRO A 51 -2.35 -10.84 -6.81
N SER A 52 -1.01 -10.95 -6.91
CA SER A 52 -0.12 -9.85 -7.33
C SER A 52 -0.46 -8.52 -6.64
N PRO A 53 -0.31 -8.42 -5.32
CA PRO A 53 -0.68 -7.21 -4.59
C PRO A 53 0.21 -6.04 -5.00
N HIS A 54 -0.40 -4.88 -5.22
CA HIS A 54 0.29 -3.69 -5.69
C HIS A 54 -0.08 -2.49 -4.82
N PHE A 55 0.91 -1.72 -4.38
CA PHE A 55 0.73 -0.55 -3.55
C PHE A 55 0.72 0.73 -4.40
N PHE A 56 -0.25 1.60 -4.15
CA PHE A 56 -0.42 2.87 -4.86
C PHE A 56 -0.42 4.05 -3.90
N LEU A 57 0.25 5.13 -4.30
CA LEU A 57 0.37 6.35 -3.51
C LEU A 57 0.14 7.59 -4.38
N ALA A 58 -0.61 8.55 -3.85
CA ALA A 58 -0.59 9.94 -4.28
C ALA A 58 -0.54 10.86 -3.07
N VAL A 59 0.41 11.81 -3.09
CA VAL A 59 0.63 12.78 -2.02
C VAL A 59 0.84 14.17 -2.57
N LYS A 60 0.59 15.17 -1.73
CA LYS A 60 0.82 16.58 -2.04
C LYS A 60 1.93 17.16 -1.18
N ILE A 61 2.95 17.70 -1.85
CA ILE A 61 4.07 18.43 -1.25
C ILE A 61 4.00 19.87 -1.74
N GLY A 62 3.50 20.76 -0.88
CA GLY A 62 3.19 22.14 -1.25
C GLY A 62 2.06 22.19 -2.30
N GLN A 63 2.39 22.63 -3.52
CA GLN A 63 1.45 22.66 -4.65
C GLN A 63 1.66 21.49 -5.63
N THR A 64 2.67 20.65 -5.39
CA THR A 64 3.03 19.56 -6.29
C THR A 64 2.36 18.27 -5.83
N ARG A 65 1.63 17.62 -6.75
CA ARG A 65 1.08 16.29 -6.55
C ARG A 65 2.04 15.24 -7.12
N LEU A 66 2.54 14.37 -6.26
CA LEU A 66 3.41 13.26 -6.62
C LEU A 66 2.61 11.96 -6.58
N ILE A 67 2.90 11.06 -7.52
CA ILE A 67 2.34 9.71 -7.56
C ILE A 67 3.48 8.71 -7.63
N ASP A 68 3.29 7.57 -6.99
CA ASP A 68 4.20 6.44 -7.08
C ASP A 68 3.42 5.13 -6.88
N ASN A 69 3.97 4.02 -7.34
CA ASN A 69 3.42 2.69 -7.13
C ASN A 69 4.52 1.64 -7.13
N THR A 70 4.29 0.53 -6.44
CA THR A 70 5.23 -0.58 -6.42
C THR A 70 4.52 -1.91 -6.14
N PRO A 71 4.91 -3.01 -6.82
CA PRO A 71 4.42 -4.33 -6.47
C PRO A 71 4.91 -4.75 -5.09
N LEU A 72 4.04 -5.42 -4.32
CA LEU A 72 4.37 -5.99 -3.02
C LEU A 72 4.93 -7.41 -3.21
N HIS A 73 6.25 -7.52 -3.17
CA HIS A 73 6.96 -8.79 -3.34
C HIS A 73 7.05 -9.62 -2.05
N GLY A 74 7.30 -10.92 -2.21
CA GLY A 74 7.46 -11.85 -1.08
C GLY A 74 6.15 -12.24 -0.40
N VAL A 75 5.03 -11.93 -1.05
CA VAL A 75 3.69 -12.33 -0.65
C VAL A 75 3.25 -13.46 -1.57
N THR A 76 3.23 -14.69 -1.06
CA THR A 76 2.67 -15.84 -1.77
C THR A 76 1.20 -16.02 -1.37
N PRO A 77 0.30 -16.25 -2.35
CA PRO A 77 -1.03 -16.78 -2.08
C PRO A 77 -1.03 -18.08 -1.26
#